data_AF-A0A0W0WUL1-F1
#
_entry.id   AF-A0A0W0WUL1-F1
#
_cell.length_a   1.000
_cell.length_b   1.000
_cell.length_c   1.000
_cell.angle_alpha   90.00
_cell.angle_beta   90.00
_cell.angle_gamma   90.00
#
_symmetry.space_group_name_H-M   'P 1'
#
loop_
_entity.id
_entity.type
_entity.pdbx_description
1 polymer ?
#
loop_
_entity_poly.entity_id
_entity_poly.type
_entity_poly.pdbx_seq_one_letter_code
_entity_poly.pdbx_strand_id
1 'polypeptide(L)'
;MTYYLYIPITEKNVSSSLQTTIEDWVKVEKEAKNKDVVVIYKGKKGLNNLPPYAKVYVLAPGTATKPNPVERQINYETARAHKSTSGQFELREGKDQCLSVPDIVNDIIADGLFSPNEEGAPKKIHIKLFFQNAGKQASRLAEVFKYFLDLNKPASPTNVRIDYYPDSHLLAPRRKEDPHKYAIRESKSGFFRAKELRKSFISDDCQPSLSREAVEAAVASYRSYKASRLCGLSHILGLDSWFSSLESTETIDELLNSANDEERFNIAKSYVETFPNRKLAECLQEIVDNSVKTYWSPSPAQI
;
A
#
# COMPACT_ATOMS: atom_id res chain seq x y z
N MET A 1 -20.14 0.91 -3.27
CA MET A 1 -18.85 0.57 -3.92
C MET A 1 -18.49 -0.84 -3.53
N THR A 2 -18.40 -1.72 -4.52
CA THR A 2 -18.08 -3.13 -4.40
C THR A 2 -16.59 -3.34 -4.17
N TYR A 3 -16.23 -4.24 -3.26
CA TYR A 3 -14.87 -4.72 -3.05
C TYR A 3 -14.73 -6.14 -3.60
N TYR A 4 -13.56 -6.42 -4.15
CA TYR A 4 -13.21 -7.73 -4.66
C TYR A 4 -12.21 -8.37 -3.70
N LEU A 5 -12.53 -9.53 -3.14
CA LEU A 5 -11.63 -10.29 -2.28
C LEU A 5 -11.13 -11.50 -3.07
N TYR A 6 -9.89 -11.41 -3.54
CA TYR A 6 -9.21 -12.47 -4.27
C TYR A 6 -8.46 -13.40 -3.31
N ILE A 7 -8.75 -14.70 -3.41
CA ILE A 7 -8.11 -15.78 -2.68
C ILE A 7 -7.24 -16.56 -3.67
N PRO A 8 -5.90 -16.55 -3.54
CA PRO A 8 -4.96 -17.21 -4.45
C PRO A 8 -4.93 -18.74 -4.27
N ILE A 9 -6.06 -19.34 -3.90
CA ILE A 9 -6.26 -20.76 -3.65
C ILE A 9 -7.56 -21.15 -4.34
N THR A 10 -7.58 -22.30 -5.01
CA THR A 10 -8.82 -22.83 -5.58
C THR A 10 -9.80 -23.16 -4.45
N GLU A 11 -11.08 -22.82 -4.61
CA GLU A 11 -12.11 -22.98 -3.55
C GLU A 11 -12.09 -24.35 -2.85
N LYS A 12 -11.95 -25.44 -3.60
CA LYS A 12 -11.87 -26.81 -3.07
C LYS A 12 -10.67 -27.11 -2.14
N ASN A 13 -9.62 -26.28 -2.20
CA ASN A 13 -8.38 -26.43 -1.44
C ASN A 13 -8.27 -25.41 -0.30
N VAL A 14 -9.33 -24.65 -0.03
CA VAL A 14 -9.36 -23.68 1.07
C VAL A 14 -9.56 -24.44 2.38
N SER A 15 -8.68 -24.22 3.34
CA SER A 15 -8.80 -24.82 4.67
C SER A 15 -10.06 -24.30 5.39
N SER A 16 -10.66 -25.12 6.26
CA SER A 16 -11.84 -24.70 7.05
C SER A 16 -11.56 -23.45 7.89
N SER A 17 -10.37 -23.34 8.47
CA SER A 17 -9.92 -22.16 9.20
C SER A 17 -9.85 -20.90 8.35
N LEU A 18 -9.37 -21.03 7.10
CA LEU A 18 -9.31 -19.90 6.17
C LEU A 18 -10.71 -19.52 5.68
N GLN A 19 -11.58 -20.50 5.45
CA GLN A 19 -12.97 -20.27 5.08
C GLN A 19 -13.70 -19.45 6.14
N THR A 20 -13.58 -19.82 7.42
CA THR A 20 -14.14 -19.02 8.54
C THR A 20 -13.57 -17.61 8.57
N THR A 21 -12.25 -17.46 8.34
CA THR A 21 -11.61 -16.15 8.28
C THR A 21 -12.15 -15.27 7.14
N ILE A 22 -12.41 -15.86 5.98
CA ILE A 22 -13.02 -15.18 4.83
C ILE A 22 -14.44 -14.74 5.16
N GLU A 23 -15.25 -15.63 5.72
CA GLU A 23 -16.64 -15.36 6.12
C GLU A 23 -16.73 -14.23 7.14
N ASP A 24 -15.90 -14.26 8.18
CA ASP A 24 -15.83 -13.20 9.19
C ASP A 24 -15.44 -11.86 8.57
N TRP A 25 -14.44 -11.85 7.67
CA TRP A 25 -14.03 -10.63 6.98
C TRP A 25 -15.15 -10.06 6.10
N VAL A 26 -15.81 -10.91 5.31
CA VAL A 26 -16.93 -10.53 4.44
C VAL A 26 -18.08 -9.97 5.27
N LYS A 27 -18.42 -10.65 6.38
CA LYS A 27 -19.48 -10.24 7.29
C LYS A 27 -19.22 -8.84 7.84
N VAL A 28 -17.99 -8.55 8.29
CA VAL A 28 -17.70 -7.24 8.86
C VAL A 28 -17.72 -6.13 7.80
N GLU A 29 -17.20 -6.36 6.59
CA GLU A 29 -17.27 -5.33 5.52
C GLU A 29 -18.73 -5.08 5.06
N LYS A 30 -19.58 -6.11 5.01
CA LYS A 30 -21.01 -5.98 4.70
C LYS A 30 -21.78 -5.28 5.82
N GLU A 31 -21.77 -5.85 7.03
CA GLU A 31 -22.62 -5.41 8.15
C GLU A 31 -22.15 -4.09 8.77
N ALA A 32 -20.83 -3.90 8.96
CA ALA A 32 -20.33 -2.73 9.67
C ALA A 32 -20.02 -1.54 8.75
N LYS A 33 -19.82 -1.78 7.44
CA LYS A 33 -19.39 -0.73 6.50
C LYS A 33 -20.28 -0.53 5.29
N ASN A 34 -21.36 -1.30 5.19
CA ASN A 34 -22.31 -1.25 4.08
C ASN A 34 -21.57 -1.33 2.73
N LYS A 35 -20.67 -2.31 2.60
CA LYS A 35 -19.90 -2.58 1.39
C LYS A 35 -20.25 -3.96 0.84
N ASP A 36 -20.51 -4.01 -0.46
CA ASP A 36 -20.63 -5.28 -1.17
C ASP A 36 -19.25 -5.90 -1.33
N VAL A 37 -19.15 -7.20 -1.08
CA VAL A 37 -17.92 -7.97 -1.24
C VAL A 37 -18.17 -9.13 -2.18
N VAL A 38 -17.39 -9.20 -3.24
CA VAL A 38 -17.33 -10.33 -4.19
C VAL A 38 -16.09 -11.15 -3.87
N VAL A 39 -16.28 -12.38 -3.41
CA VAL A 39 -15.18 -13.32 -3.13
C VAL A 39 -14.84 -14.08 -4.42
N ILE A 40 -13.57 -14.07 -4.80
CA ILE A 40 -13.07 -14.68 -6.02
C ILE A 40 -11.94 -15.63 -5.64
N TYR A 41 -12.09 -16.90 -5.99
CA TYR A 41 -11.05 -17.91 -5.79
C TYR A 41 -10.25 -18.08 -7.08
N LYS A 42 -8.98 -18.48 -6.95
CA LYS A 42 -8.09 -18.80 -8.07
C LYS A 42 -8.78 -19.68 -9.12
N GLY A 43 -8.70 -19.25 -10.38
CA GLY A 43 -9.21 -19.95 -11.56
C GLY A 43 -10.69 -19.71 -11.85
N LYS A 44 -11.39 -18.90 -11.04
CA LYS A 44 -12.81 -18.57 -11.29
C LYS A 44 -13.01 -17.43 -12.29
N LYS A 45 -11.95 -16.74 -12.73
CA LYS A 45 -12.03 -15.61 -13.67
C LYS A 45 -12.99 -14.49 -13.24
N GLY A 46 -13.13 -14.29 -11.93
CA GLY A 46 -14.08 -13.32 -11.36
C GLY A 46 -13.60 -11.87 -11.39
N LEU A 47 -12.35 -11.61 -11.82
CA LEU A 47 -11.82 -10.25 -11.95
C LEU A 47 -12.07 -9.67 -13.34
N ASN A 48 -12.80 -10.38 -14.22
CA ASN A 48 -13.27 -9.79 -15.46
C ASN A 48 -14.28 -8.66 -15.19
N ASN A 49 -14.29 -7.64 -16.05
CA ASN A 49 -15.23 -6.51 -15.98
C ASN A 49 -15.15 -5.69 -14.69
N LEU A 50 -13.94 -5.46 -14.18
CA LEU A 50 -13.74 -4.54 -13.06
C LEU A 50 -14.22 -3.13 -13.40
N PRO A 51 -14.83 -2.40 -12.44
CA PRO A 51 -15.23 -1.01 -12.65
C PRO A 51 -14.00 -0.12 -12.86
N PRO A 52 -14.15 1.10 -13.43
CA PRO A 52 -13.04 2.02 -13.69
C PRO A 52 -12.17 2.34 -12.47
N TYR A 53 -12.77 2.26 -11.27
CA TYR A 53 -12.11 2.37 -9.97
C TYR A 53 -12.32 1.09 -9.16
N ALA A 54 -11.44 0.11 -9.35
CA ALA A 54 -11.54 -1.18 -8.68
C ALA A 54 -10.71 -1.22 -7.40
N LYS A 55 -11.25 -1.82 -6.33
CA LYS A 55 -10.48 -2.15 -5.13
C LYS A 55 -10.44 -3.66 -4.95
N VAL A 56 -9.25 -4.23 -5.10
CA VAL A 56 -8.98 -5.67 -5.02
C VAL A 56 -8.15 -5.96 -3.78
N TYR A 57 -8.70 -6.75 -2.87
CA TYR A 57 -8.01 -7.30 -1.72
C TYR A 57 -7.43 -8.66 -2.11
N VAL A 58 -6.13 -8.86 -1.95
CA VAL A 58 -5.49 -10.16 -2.16
C VAL A 58 -5.18 -10.76 -0.79
N LEU A 59 -5.92 -11.79 -0.39
CA LEU A 59 -5.72 -12.47 0.89
C LEU A 59 -4.83 -13.68 0.67
N ALA A 60 -3.53 -13.52 0.94
CA ALA A 60 -2.55 -14.58 0.80
C ALA A 60 -2.20 -15.14 2.19
N PRO A 61 -2.75 -16.32 2.54
CA PRO A 61 -2.48 -16.95 3.82
C PRO A 61 -1.07 -17.56 3.87
N GLY A 62 -0.64 -17.88 5.09
CA GLY A 62 0.62 -18.57 5.34
C GLY A 62 1.73 -17.69 5.89
N THR A 63 2.81 -18.36 6.28
CA THR A 63 4.02 -17.77 6.87
C THR A 63 5.08 -17.61 5.80
N ALA A 64 5.65 -16.42 5.69
CA ALA A 64 6.70 -16.14 4.71
C ALA A 64 8.00 -16.89 5.05
N THR A 65 8.63 -17.47 4.04
CA THR A 65 10.00 -18.00 4.18
C THR A 65 10.97 -16.85 4.50
N LYS A 66 11.98 -17.11 5.33
CA LYS A 66 13.04 -16.14 5.62
C LYS A 66 14.21 -16.37 4.67
N PRO A 67 14.45 -15.49 3.67
CA PRO A 67 15.59 -15.63 2.79
C PRO A 67 16.90 -15.41 3.53
N ASN A 68 17.89 -16.21 3.18
CA ASN A 68 19.27 -16.00 3.57
C ASN A 68 19.85 -14.75 2.85
N PRO A 69 20.97 -14.18 3.32
CA PRO A 69 21.52 -12.95 2.74
C PRO A 69 21.91 -13.06 1.26
N VAL A 70 22.34 -14.24 0.81
CA VAL A 70 22.76 -14.47 -0.58
C VAL A 70 21.55 -14.47 -1.51
N GLU A 71 20.49 -15.19 -1.14
CA GLU A 71 19.21 -15.22 -1.86
C GLU A 71 18.66 -13.81 -2.09
N ARG A 72 18.90 -12.89 -1.13
CA ARG A 72 18.42 -11.52 -1.22
C ARG A 72 19.05 -10.71 -2.34
N GLN A 73 20.27 -11.06 -2.75
CA GLN A 73 21.06 -10.37 -3.77
C GLN A 73 20.76 -10.87 -5.18
N ILE A 74 20.11 -12.03 -5.30
CA ILE A 74 19.77 -12.61 -6.60
C ILE A 74 18.60 -11.84 -7.20
N ASN A 75 18.70 -11.48 -8.48
CA ASN A 75 17.61 -10.89 -9.23
C ASN A 75 16.35 -11.79 -9.18
N TYR A 76 15.17 -11.17 -9.13
CA TYR A 76 13.92 -11.89 -8.92
C TYR A 76 13.59 -12.92 -10.00
N GLU A 77 13.90 -12.67 -11.27
CA GLU A 77 13.66 -13.62 -12.36
C GLU A 77 14.56 -14.86 -12.23
N THR A 78 15.85 -14.64 -11.99
CA THR A 78 16.80 -15.73 -11.76
C THR A 78 16.44 -16.54 -10.53
N ALA A 79 16.09 -15.85 -9.42
CA ALA A 79 15.67 -16.50 -8.19
C ALA A 79 14.40 -17.34 -8.39
N ARG A 80 13.45 -16.87 -9.21
CA ARG A 80 12.22 -17.61 -9.53
C ARG A 80 12.50 -18.89 -10.32
N ALA A 81 13.49 -18.86 -11.22
CA ALA A 81 13.79 -19.98 -12.11
C ALA A 81 14.44 -21.19 -11.40
N HIS A 82 15.01 -21.00 -10.22
CA HIS A 82 15.76 -22.06 -9.53
C HIS A 82 15.11 -22.46 -8.19
N LYS A 83 14.81 -23.76 -8.04
CA LYS A 83 14.18 -24.32 -6.81
C LYS A 83 14.94 -24.01 -5.52
N SER A 84 16.27 -23.89 -5.60
CA SER A 84 17.12 -23.58 -4.45
C SER A 84 16.96 -22.15 -3.93
N THR A 85 16.39 -21.24 -4.72
CA THR A 85 16.29 -19.82 -4.39
C THR A 85 14.87 -19.27 -4.53
N SER A 86 13.95 -19.98 -5.20
CA SER A 86 12.56 -19.57 -5.40
C SER A 86 11.75 -19.54 -4.10
N GLY A 87 12.16 -20.35 -3.11
CA GLY A 87 11.50 -20.46 -1.80
C GLY A 87 11.41 -19.13 -1.04
N GLN A 88 12.25 -18.16 -1.37
CA GLN A 88 12.23 -16.83 -0.77
C GLN A 88 11.00 -15.98 -1.11
N PHE A 89 10.21 -16.38 -2.12
CA PHE A 89 8.99 -15.70 -2.53
C PHE A 89 7.72 -16.40 -2.05
N GLU A 90 7.87 -17.43 -1.21
CA GLU A 90 6.80 -18.33 -0.82
C GLU A 90 6.18 -17.96 0.53
N LEU A 91 4.86 -18.17 0.61
CA LEU A 91 4.07 -18.21 1.83
C LEU A 91 3.60 -19.65 2.06
N ARG A 92 3.88 -20.23 3.22
CA ARG A 92 3.49 -21.60 3.57
C ARG A 92 2.30 -21.63 4.51
N GLU A 93 1.23 -22.28 4.08
CA GLU A 93 0.03 -22.56 4.89
C GLU A 93 0.01 -24.06 5.23
N GLY A 94 0.30 -24.43 6.48
CA GLY A 94 0.43 -25.84 6.85
C GLY A 94 1.62 -26.54 6.17
N LYS A 95 1.53 -27.86 5.97
CA LYS A 95 2.63 -28.68 5.43
C LYS A 95 2.68 -28.69 3.90
N ASP A 96 1.52 -28.69 3.25
CA ASP A 96 1.40 -29.05 1.84
C ASP A 96 1.04 -27.87 0.93
N GLN A 97 0.58 -26.74 1.49
CA GLN A 97 0.16 -25.59 0.71
C GLN A 97 1.24 -24.51 0.72
N CYS A 98 1.78 -24.27 -0.47
CA CYS A 98 2.79 -23.27 -0.72
C CYS A 98 2.28 -22.29 -1.79
N LEU A 99 2.31 -21.01 -1.47
CA LEU A 99 1.88 -19.93 -2.36
C LEU A 99 3.09 -19.09 -2.75
N SER A 100 3.45 -19.15 -4.03
CA SER A 100 4.50 -18.33 -4.63
C SER A 100 3.92 -16.98 -5.04
N VAL A 101 4.48 -15.88 -4.54
CA VAL A 101 4.03 -14.51 -4.90
C VAL A 101 4.04 -14.26 -6.41
N PRO A 102 5.08 -14.64 -7.18
CA PRO A 102 5.05 -14.56 -8.64
C PRO A 102 3.87 -15.30 -9.28
N ASP A 103 3.48 -16.45 -8.73
CA ASP A 103 2.36 -17.22 -9.26
C ASP A 103 1.01 -16.60 -8.90
N ILE A 104 0.88 -15.99 -7.71
CA ILE A 104 -0.28 -15.16 -7.37
C ILE A 104 -0.50 -14.06 -8.41
N VAL A 105 0.58 -13.39 -8.84
CA VAL A 105 0.50 -12.36 -9.88
C VAL A 105 0.04 -12.93 -11.22
N ASN A 106 0.58 -14.08 -11.65
CA ASN A 106 0.11 -14.70 -12.89
C ASN A 106 -1.36 -15.10 -12.81
N ASP A 107 -1.78 -15.65 -11.67
CA ASP A 107 -3.13 -16.12 -11.44
C ASP A 107 -4.15 -14.96 -11.44
N ILE A 108 -3.85 -13.83 -10.77
CA ILE A 108 -4.78 -12.68 -10.74
C ILE A 108 -4.96 -12.06 -12.13
N ILE A 109 -3.89 -12.04 -12.93
CA ILE A 109 -3.93 -11.54 -14.31
C ILE A 109 -4.75 -12.51 -15.17
N ALA A 110 -4.49 -13.82 -15.06
CA ALA A 110 -5.25 -14.84 -15.77
C ALA A 110 -6.74 -14.87 -15.38
N ASP A 111 -7.06 -14.49 -14.15
CA ASP A 111 -8.43 -14.35 -13.65
C ASP A 111 -9.09 -13.01 -14.01
N GLY A 112 -8.37 -12.13 -14.71
CA GLY A 112 -8.94 -10.98 -15.41
C GLY A 112 -8.62 -9.60 -14.85
N LEU A 113 -7.61 -9.45 -13.99
CA LEU A 113 -7.27 -8.16 -13.36
C LEU A 113 -7.21 -6.97 -14.35
N PHE A 114 -6.69 -7.21 -15.56
CA PHE A 114 -6.55 -6.20 -16.61
C PHE A 114 -7.52 -6.41 -17.79
N SER A 115 -8.50 -7.31 -17.65
CA SER A 115 -9.49 -7.54 -18.69
C SER A 115 -10.29 -6.27 -18.97
N PRO A 116 -10.50 -5.91 -20.25
CA PRO A 116 -11.35 -4.78 -20.60
C PRO A 116 -12.80 -5.02 -20.16
N ASN A 117 -13.47 -3.97 -19.72
CA ASN A 117 -14.92 -3.95 -19.46
C ASN A 117 -15.67 -3.32 -20.66
N GLU A 118 -17.00 -3.25 -20.59
CA GLU A 118 -17.85 -2.65 -21.65
C GLU A 118 -17.54 -1.16 -21.94
N GLU A 119 -17.01 -0.44 -20.95
CA GLU A 119 -16.56 0.96 -21.03
C GLU A 119 -15.04 1.11 -21.32
N GLY A 120 -14.31 0.00 -21.53
CA GLY A 120 -12.87 -0.06 -21.75
C GLY A 120 -12.05 -0.68 -20.60
N ALA A 121 -10.72 -0.60 -20.64
CA ALA A 121 -9.88 -1.14 -19.57
C ALA A 121 -10.06 -0.37 -18.23
N PRO A 122 -9.95 -1.03 -17.07
CA PRO A 122 -10.02 -0.35 -15.77
C PRO A 122 -8.91 0.71 -15.66
N LYS A 123 -9.31 1.97 -15.42
CA LYS A 123 -8.39 3.11 -15.40
C LYS A 123 -7.56 3.18 -14.12
N LYS A 124 -8.12 2.74 -12.98
CA LYS A 124 -7.47 2.77 -11.67
C LYS A 124 -7.78 1.51 -10.86
N ILE A 125 -6.76 0.72 -10.55
CA ILE A 125 -6.84 -0.49 -9.74
C ILE A 125 -6.09 -0.25 -8.42
N HIS A 126 -6.82 -0.38 -7.31
CA HIS A 126 -6.26 -0.37 -5.97
C HIS A 126 -6.16 -1.80 -5.43
N ILE A 127 -4.96 -2.36 -5.47
CA ILE A 127 -4.63 -3.66 -4.89
C ILE A 127 -4.24 -3.47 -3.43
N LYS A 128 -4.78 -4.28 -2.53
CA LYS A 128 -4.37 -4.33 -1.14
C LYS A 128 -3.91 -5.73 -0.80
N LEU A 129 -2.62 -5.87 -0.50
CA LEU A 129 -1.97 -7.13 -0.19
C LEU A 129 -2.12 -7.44 1.30
N PHE A 130 -2.80 -8.54 1.61
CA PHE A 130 -2.97 -9.08 2.94
C PHE A 130 -2.18 -10.38 3.06
N PHE A 131 -0.88 -10.25 3.33
CA PHE A 131 -0.03 -11.38 3.71
C PHE A 131 -0.21 -11.65 5.21
N GLN A 132 -1.06 -12.62 5.59
CA GLN A 132 -1.53 -12.76 6.97
C GLN A 132 -0.39 -12.86 8.01
N ASN A 133 0.63 -13.69 7.74
CA ASN A 133 1.74 -13.94 8.68
C ASN A 133 3.13 -13.68 8.05
N ALA A 134 3.26 -12.63 7.23
CA ALA A 134 4.55 -12.30 6.61
C ALA A 134 5.48 -11.47 7.51
N GLY A 135 4.95 -10.74 8.50
CA GLY A 135 5.75 -9.90 9.41
C GLY A 135 6.74 -8.99 8.67
N LYS A 136 8.03 -9.11 8.99
CA LYS A 136 9.12 -8.35 8.35
C LYS A 136 9.31 -8.63 6.86
N GLN A 137 8.84 -9.77 6.36
CA GLN A 137 8.96 -10.12 4.94
C GLN A 137 7.90 -9.46 4.07
N ALA A 138 6.85 -8.87 4.66
CA ALA A 138 5.74 -8.28 3.91
C ALA A 138 6.20 -7.20 2.91
N SER A 139 7.21 -6.39 3.25
CA SER A 139 7.77 -5.39 2.31
C SER A 139 8.41 -6.06 1.10
N ARG A 140 9.30 -7.02 1.33
CA ARG A 140 9.99 -7.75 0.26
C ARG A 140 9.01 -8.48 -0.64
N LEU A 141 8.02 -9.17 -0.06
CA LEU A 141 6.99 -9.87 -0.84
C LEU A 141 6.15 -8.88 -1.67
N ALA A 142 5.86 -7.69 -1.14
CA ALA A 142 5.16 -6.65 -1.89
C ALA A 142 6.02 -6.06 -3.03
N GLU A 143 7.33 -5.90 -2.83
CA GLU A 143 8.28 -5.49 -3.88
C GLU A 143 8.34 -6.52 -5.01
N VAL A 144 8.40 -7.81 -4.67
CA VAL A 144 8.38 -8.91 -5.64
C VAL A 144 7.03 -8.95 -6.38
N PHE A 145 5.92 -8.80 -5.67
CA PHE A 145 4.59 -8.71 -6.29
C PHE A 145 4.53 -7.55 -7.28
N LYS A 146 4.98 -6.35 -6.89
CA LYS A 146 5.03 -5.18 -7.76
C LYS A 146 5.87 -5.46 -9.01
N TYR A 147 7.07 -5.98 -8.85
CA TYR A 147 7.98 -6.28 -9.95
C TYR A 147 7.33 -7.19 -11.00
N PHE A 148 6.77 -8.34 -10.58
CA PHE A 148 6.12 -9.26 -11.52
C PHE A 148 4.83 -8.69 -12.10
N LEU A 149 4.11 -7.84 -11.36
CA LEU A 149 2.92 -7.18 -11.88
C LEU A 149 3.30 -6.19 -13.00
N ASP A 150 4.35 -5.40 -12.79
CA ASP A 150 4.83 -4.41 -13.75
C ASP A 150 5.33 -5.08 -15.03
N LEU A 151 6.02 -6.23 -14.92
CA LEU A 151 6.44 -7.03 -16.10
C LEU A 151 5.28 -7.48 -16.98
N ASN A 152 4.11 -7.72 -16.40
CA ASN A 152 2.92 -8.25 -17.09
C ASN A 152 1.82 -7.18 -17.27
N LYS A 153 2.10 -5.94 -16.89
CA LYS A 153 1.15 -4.82 -17.01
C LYS A 153 0.93 -4.52 -18.51
N PRO A 154 -0.32 -4.36 -18.98
CA PRO A 154 -0.57 -3.97 -20.36
C PRO A 154 0.00 -2.57 -20.63
N ALA A 155 0.37 -2.31 -21.89
CA ALA A 155 0.86 -1.00 -22.33
C ALA A 155 -0.21 0.11 -22.28
N SER A 156 -1.48 -0.23 -22.05
CA SER A 156 -2.57 0.72 -21.86
C SER A 156 -2.49 1.40 -20.48
N PRO A 157 -3.03 2.62 -20.32
CA PRO A 157 -2.92 3.39 -19.07
C PRO A 157 -3.84 2.82 -17.98
N THR A 158 -3.47 1.67 -17.43
CA THR A 158 -4.05 1.12 -16.21
C THR A 158 -3.20 1.58 -15.04
N ASN A 159 -3.75 2.39 -14.14
CA ASN A 159 -2.99 2.86 -12.99
C ASN A 159 -3.14 1.90 -11.83
N VAL A 160 -2.03 1.51 -11.22
CA VAL A 160 -2.05 0.55 -10.12
C VAL A 160 -1.47 1.18 -8.87
N ARG A 161 -2.24 1.08 -7.78
CA ARG A 161 -1.75 1.31 -6.42
C ARG A 161 -1.75 0.00 -5.68
N ILE A 162 -0.65 -0.28 -4.98
CA ILE A 162 -0.49 -1.48 -4.17
C ILE A 162 -0.28 -1.04 -2.72
N ASP A 163 -1.27 -1.29 -1.85
CA ASP A 163 -1.10 -1.13 -0.41
C ASP A 163 -0.59 -2.44 0.19
N TYR A 164 0.37 -2.34 1.11
CA TYR A 164 0.86 -3.46 1.91
C TYR A 164 1.15 -3.02 3.35
N TYR A 165 1.37 -3.98 4.24
CA TYR A 165 1.45 -3.75 5.69
C TYR A 165 2.77 -4.29 6.26
N PRO A 166 3.86 -3.51 6.22
CA PRO A 166 5.19 -3.95 6.66
C PRO A 166 5.28 -4.20 8.17
N ASP A 167 6.16 -5.14 8.54
CA ASP A 167 6.57 -5.43 9.92
C ASP A 167 5.39 -5.67 10.85
N SER A 168 4.37 -6.35 10.34
CA SER A 168 3.15 -6.56 11.08
C SER A 168 2.44 -7.86 10.73
N HIS A 169 1.86 -8.48 11.74
CA HIS A 169 0.96 -9.62 11.60
C HIS A 169 -0.47 -9.10 11.52
N LEU A 170 -1.09 -9.25 10.36
CA LEU A 170 -2.45 -8.80 10.14
C LEU A 170 -3.41 -9.82 10.76
N LEU A 171 -4.10 -9.40 11.80
CA LEU A 171 -5.12 -10.25 12.40
C LEU A 171 -6.44 -10.10 11.65
N ALA A 172 -7.05 -11.25 11.37
CA ALA A 172 -8.47 -11.29 11.04
C ALA A 172 -9.29 -10.72 12.21
N PRO A 173 -10.37 -9.97 11.95
CA PRO A 173 -11.25 -9.47 13.01
C PRO A 173 -11.89 -10.65 13.75
N ARG A 174 -11.73 -10.75 15.07
CA ARG A 174 -12.23 -11.88 15.87
C ARG A 174 -13.55 -11.59 16.60
N ARG A 175 -13.93 -10.32 16.81
CA ARG A 175 -15.17 -9.89 17.49
C ARG A 175 -15.74 -8.60 16.89
N LYS A 176 -17.04 -8.36 17.11
CA LYS A 176 -17.77 -7.15 16.65
C LYS A 176 -17.20 -5.84 17.23
N GLU A 177 -16.60 -5.94 18.42
CA GLU A 177 -15.97 -4.83 19.14
C GLU A 177 -14.47 -4.71 18.88
N ASP A 178 -13.83 -5.76 18.33
CA ASP A 178 -12.44 -5.72 17.94
C ASP A 178 -12.31 -4.77 16.74
N PRO A 179 -11.59 -3.65 16.87
CA PRO A 179 -11.63 -2.69 15.79
C PRO A 179 -10.99 -3.27 14.50
N HIS A 180 -11.55 -2.92 13.35
CA HIS A 180 -11.28 -3.63 12.11
C HIS A 180 -9.84 -3.44 11.59
N LYS A 181 -9.18 -4.52 11.13
CA LYS A 181 -7.83 -4.53 10.55
C LYS A 181 -6.77 -4.03 11.54
N TYR A 182 -6.46 -4.79 12.59
CA TYR A 182 -5.25 -4.54 13.37
C TYR A 182 -4.06 -5.29 12.84
N ALA A 183 -2.92 -4.67 13.01
CA ALA A 183 -1.65 -5.31 12.84
C ALA A 183 -0.90 -5.30 14.19
N ILE A 184 -0.33 -6.45 14.54
CA ILE A 184 0.59 -6.55 15.67
C ILE A 184 2.00 -6.35 15.13
N ARG A 185 2.71 -5.36 15.68
CA ARG A 185 4.16 -5.23 15.43
C ARG A 185 4.91 -6.12 16.40
N GLU A 186 5.84 -6.94 15.89
CA GLU A 186 6.70 -7.76 16.76
C GLU A 186 7.53 -6.90 17.72
N SER A 187 7.88 -5.68 17.30
CA SER A 187 8.77 -4.78 18.06
C SER A 187 8.06 -3.89 19.09
N LYS A 188 6.72 -3.83 19.09
CA LYS A 188 5.94 -2.98 20.00
C LYS A 188 4.73 -3.76 20.49
N SER A 189 4.64 -3.98 21.80
CA SER A 189 3.47 -4.57 22.46
C SER A 189 2.26 -3.64 22.30
N GLY A 190 1.48 -3.83 21.24
CA GLY A 190 0.27 -3.04 20.98
C GLY A 190 -0.43 -3.39 19.67
N PHE A 191 -1.74 -3.11 19.63
CA PHE A 191 -2.58 -3.21 18.44
C PHE A 191 -2.56 -1.86 17.70
N PHE A 192 -2.08 -1.85 16.45
CA PHE A 192 -2.09 -0.65 15.59
C PHE A 192 -3.12 -0.77 14.49
N ARG A 193 -3.86 0.31 14.20
CA ARG A 193 -4.79 0.27 13.07
C ARG A 193 -3.97 0.04 11.81
N ALA A 194 -4.37 -0.92 10.98
CA ALA A 194 -3.61 -1.26 9.78
C ALA A 194 -3.41 -0.04 8.84
N LYS A 195 -4.32 0.94 8.86
CA LYS A 195 -4.16 2.20 8.10
C LYS A 195 -2.89 2.98 8.47
N GLU A 196 -2.44 2.90 9.73
CA GLU A 196 -1.30 3.64 10.28
C GLU A 196 0.03 2.99 9.92
N LEU A 197 0.01 1.69 9.60
CA LEU A 197 1.19 0.92 9.23
C LEU A 197 1.35 0.75 7.73
N ARG A 198 0.28 1.01 6.99
CA ARG A 198 0.17 0.77 5.56
C ARG A 198 1.18 1.61 4.78
N LYS A 199 1.94 0.95 3.92
CA LYS A 199 2.73 1.58 2.86
C LYS A 199 2.08 1.35 1.51
N SER A 200 2.40 2.21 0.54
CA SER A 200 1.80 2.15 -0.80
C SER A 200 2.86 2.28 -1.89
N PHE A 201 2.86 1.36 -2.85
CA PHE A 201 3.48 1.58 -4.16
C PHE A 201 2.45 2.21 -5.10
N ILE A 202 2.88 3.20 -5.87
CA ILE A 202 2.05 3.90 -6.87
C ILE A 202 2.81 3.78 -8.18
N SER A 203 2.12 3.38 -9.27
CA SER A 203 2.72 3.30 -10.60
C SER A 203 3.21 4.67 -11.08
N ASP A 204 4.38 4.69 -11.72
CA ASP A 204 5.06 5.92 -12.15
C ASP A 204 4.22 6.78 -13.10
N ASP A 205 3.43 6.12 -13.95
CA ASP A 205 2.58 6.77 -14.96
C ASP A 205 1.42 7.60 -14.39
N CYS A 206 1.19 7.56 -13.06
CA CYS A 206 0.07 8.22 -12.40
C CYS A 206 0.36 8.55 -10.94
N GLN A 207 1.19 9.59 -10.76
CA GLN A 207 1.47 10.17 -9.46
C GLN A 207 0.35 11.14 -9.04
N PRO A 208 -0.01 11.17 -7.75
CA PRO A 208 -0.75 12.29 -7.19
C PRO A 208 0.00 13.60 -7.43
N SER A 209 -0.74 14.70 -7.52
CA SER A 209 -0.17 16.03 -7.72
C SER A 209 -0.24 16.84 -6.44
N LEU A 210 0.76 17.70 -6.23
CA LEU A 210 0.80 18.62 -5.11
C LEU A 210 0.95 20.05 -5.62
N SER A 211 -0.12 20.84 -5.46
CA SER A 211 -0.13 22.22 -5.91
C SER A 211 0.87 23.06 -5.10
N ARG A 212 1.36 24.13 -5.71
CA ARG A 212 2.29 25.07 -5.05
C ARG A 212 1.65 25.69 -3.80
N GLU A 213 0.37 26.02 -3.85
CA GLU A 213 -0.37 26.63 -2.74
C GLU A 213 -0.44 25.69 -1.54
N ALA A 214 -0.65 24.38 -1.78
CA ALA A 214 -0.66 23.38 -0.73
C ALA A 214 0.71 23.25 -0.04
N VAL A 215 1.79 23.29 -0.83
CA VAL A 215 3.17 23.33 -0.31
C VAL A 215 3.40 24.59 0.51
N GLU A 216 3.07 25.76 -0.02
CA GLU A 216 3.27 27.05 0.65
C GLU A 216 2.54 27.11 2.00
N ALA A 217 1.32 26.57 2.08
CA ALA A 217 0.57 26.48 3.34
C ALA A 217 1.25 25.57 4.38
N ALA A 218 1.79 24.41 3.95
CA ALA A 218 2.53 23.53 4.84
C ALA A 218 3.85 24.15 5.29
N VAL A 219 4.56 24.84 4.40
CA VAL A 219 5.79 25.58 4.73
C VAL A 219 5.49 26.74 5.68
N ALA A 220 4.39 27.46 5.50
CA ALA A 220 3.95 28.50 6.42
C ALA A 220 3.68 27.94 7.82
N SER A 221 3.02 26.77 7.90
CA SER A 221 2.78 26.07 9.17
C SER A 221 4.09 25.67 9.86
N TYR A 222 5.05 25.16 9.09
CA TYR A 222 6.39 24.85 9.59
C TYR A 222 7.14 26.09 10.08
N ARG A 223 7.10 27.20 9.33
CA ARG A 223 7.72 28.48 9.73
C ARG A 223 7.09 29.05 11.00
N SER A 224 5.76 29.00 11.12
CA SER A 224 5.05 29.42 12.34
C SER A 224 5.46 28.59 13.55
N TYR A 225 5.65 27.27 13.39
CA TYR A 225 6.17 26.43 14.46
C TYR A 225 7.54 26.90 14.93
N LYS A 226 8.46 27.21 14.00
CA LYS A 226 9.80 27.70 14.34
C LYS A 226 9.73 29.02 15.11
N ALA A 227 8.95 29.96 14.60
CA ALA A 227 8.75 31.28 15.22
C ALA A 227 8.13 31.21 16.62
N SER A 228 7.33 30.17 16.92
CA SER A 228 6.73 29.97 18.24
C SER A 228 7.68 29.39 19.30
N ARG A 229 8.90 28.95 18.92
CA ARG A 229 9.85 28.37 19.88
C ARG A 229 10.28 29.43 20.89
N LEU A 230 10.58 28.98 22.11
CA LEU A 230 10.92 29.87 23.23
C LEU A 230 9.83 30.93 23.49
N CYS A 231 8.55 30.52 23.47
CA CYS A 231 7.41 31.40 23.69
C CYS A 231 7.35 32.60 22.71
N GLY A 232 7.83 32.42 21.47
CA GLY A 232 7.88 33.49 20.47
C GLY A 232 9.19 34.27 20.42
N LEU A 233 10.10 34.05 21.38
CA LEU A 233 11.39 34.74 21.42
C LEU A 233 12.31 34.32 20.28
N SER A 234 12.16 33.10 19.76
CA SER A 234 12.94 32.64 18.60
C SER A 234 12.79 33.57 17.39
N HIS A 235 11.57 34.02 17.10
CA HIS A 235 11.31 34.96 16.02
C HIS A 235 11.88 36.36 16.33
N ILE A 236 11.64 36.86 17.55
CA ILE A 236 12.10 38.19 17.98
C ILE A 236 13.63 38.29 17.94
N LEU A 237 14.32 37.20 18.27
CA LEU A 237 15.78 37.12 18.29
C LEU A 237 16.39 36.63 16.97
N GLY A 238 15.58 36.38 15.93
CA GLY A 238 16.06 35.89 14.63
C GLY A 238 16.67 34.48 14.66
N LEU A 239 16.30 33.66 15.64
CA LEU A 239 16.80 32.29 15.86
C LEU A 239 16.03 31.23 15.05
N ASP A 240 15.12 31.64 14.17
CA ASP A 240 14.27 30.74 13.37
C ASP A 240 15.11 29.76 12.52
N SER A 241 16.30 30.16 12.09
CA SER A 241 17.24 29.32 11.35
C SER A 241 17.83 28.18 12.20
N TRP A 242 17.97 28.37 13.52
CA TRP A 242 18.53 27.36 14.43
C TRP A 242 17.59 26.17 14.63
N PHE A 243 16.30 26.35 14.36
CA PHE A 243 15.29 25.29 14.40
C PHE A 243 15.04 24.65 13.03
N SER A 244 15.87 24.97 12.04
CA SER A 244 15.85 24.38 10.70
C SER A 244 17.03 23.44 10.53
N SER A 245 16.76 22.17 10.23
CA SER A 245 17.79 21.28 9.72
C SER A 245 18.10 21.59 8.27
N LEU A 246 19.34 21.38 7.84
CA LEU A 246 19.79 21.61 6.46
C LEU A 246 18.85 20.97 5.44
N GLU A 247 18.49 19.70 5.65
CA GLU A 247 17.65 18.94 4.74
C GLU A 247 16.21 19.47 4.70
N SER A 248 15.72 20.12 5.77
CA SER A 248 14.42 20.82 5.72
C SER A 248 14.49 22.06 4.84
N THR A 249 15.58 22.81 4.92
CA THR A 249 15.79 24.01 4.11
C THR A 249 15.92 23.65 2.64
N GLU A 250 16.78 22.69 2.32
CA GLU A 250 16.98 22.19 0.95
C GLU A 250 15.68 21.65 0.35
N THR A 251 14.92 20.85 1.11
CA THR A 251 13.64 20.31 0.63
C THR A 251 12.60 21.41 0.41
N ILE A 252 12.55 22.44 1.25
CA ILE A 252 11.63 23.57 1.05
C ILE A 252 11.99 24.31 -0.25
N ASP A 253 13.27 24.54 -0.49
CA ASP A 253 13.73 25.21 -1.70
C ASP A 253 13.43 24.35 -2.94
N GLU A 254 13.64 23.04 -2.88
CA GLU A 254 13.30 22.12 -3.97
C GLU A 254 11.79 22.09 -4.26
N LEU A 255 10.96 22.00 -3.21
CA LEU A 255 9.51 22.00 -3.34
C LEU A 255 8.96 23.29 -3.95
N LEU A 256 9.50 24.45 -3.56
CA LEU A 256 9.02 25.76 -4.05
C LEU A 256 9.52 26.09 -5.47
N ASN A 257 10.64 25.50 -5.88
CA ASN A 257 11.25 25.71 -7.20
C ASN A 257 10.97 24.59 -8.21
N SER A 258 10.37 23.47 -7.79
CA SER A 258 10.01 22.36 -8.66
C SER A 258 9.08 22.79 -9.81
N ALA A 259 9.31 22.19 -10.98
CA ALA A 259 8.73 22.60 -12.25
C ALA A 259 7.25 22.22 -12.40
N ASN A 260 6.80 21.15 -11.74
CA ASN A 260 5.42 20.66 -11.84
C ASN A 260 4.92 20.02 -10.54
N ASP A 261 3.61 19.83 -10.45
CA ASP A 261 2.94 19.36 -9.24
C ASP A 261 3.25 17.89 -8.89
N GLU A 262 3.60 17.05 -9.88
CA GLU A 262 3.96 15.64 -9.66
C GLU A 262 5.35 15.51 -9.03
N GLU A 263 6.30 16.30 -9.51
CA GLU A 263 7.64 16.41 -8.93
C GLU A 263 7.58 16.92 -7.48
N ARG A 264 6.76 17.94 -7.19
CA ARG A 264 6.51 18.39 -5.81
C ARG A 264 5.97 17.28 -4.92
N PHE A 265 5.03 16.48 -5.43
CA PHE A 265 4.51 15.35 -4.69
C PHE A 265 5.61 14.33 -4.35
N ASN A 266 6.46 13.99 -5.32
CA ASN A 266 7.55 13.03 -5.14
C ASN A 266 8.60 13.52 -4.13
N ILE A 267 9.00 14.78 -4.21
CA ILE A 267 9.93 15.40 -3.24
C ILE A 267 9.32 15.34 -1.83
N ALA A 268 8.07 15.79 -1.67
CA ALA A 268 7.40 15.81 -0.37
C ALA A 268 7.25 14.40 0.22
N LYS A 269 6.84 13.43 -0.60
CA LYS A 269 6.71 12.03 -0.20
C LYS A 269 8.05 11.44 0.23
N SER A 270 9.11 11.65 -0.56
CA SER A 270 10.44 11.15 -0.24
C SER A 270 10.96 11.72 1.07
N TYR A 271 10.75 13.02 1.31
CA TYR A 271 11.16 13.66 2.55
C TYR A 271 10.43 13.09 3.78
N VAL A 272 9.12 12.88 3.67
CA VAL A 272 8.30 12.28 4.73
C VAL A 272 8.77 10.87 5.07
N GLU A 273 9.14 10.07 4.06
CA GLU A 273 9.62 8.69 4.25
C GLU A 273 11.03 8.64 4.86
N THR A 274 11.94 9.52 4.44
CA THR A 274 13.32 9.56 4.92
C THR A 274 13.45 10.20 6.30
N PHE A 275 12.65 11.23 6.60
CA PHE A 275 12.75 12.00 7.83
C PHE A 275 11.43 12.09 8.63
N PRO A 276 10.80 10.96 8.97
CA PRO A 276 9.44 10.92 9.53
C PRO A 276 9.28 11.64 10.87
N ASN A 277 10.37 11.85 11.61
CA ASN A 277 10.35 12.48 12.94
C ASN A 277 10.57 14.01 12.89
N ARG A 278 10.73 14.61 11.70
CA ARG A 278 10.97 16.06 11.56
C ARG A 278 9.65 16.81 11.44
N LYS A 279 9.61 18.02 12.00
CA LYS A 279 8.38 18.84 11.97
C LYS A 279 7.90 19.19 10.56
N LEU A 280 8.83 19.39 9.62
CA LEU A 280 8.46 19.58 8.21
C LEU A 280 7.75 18.34 7.64
N ALA A 281 8.17 17.13 8.01
CA ALA A 281 7.51 15.90 7.56
C ALA A 281 6.08 15.81 8.11
N GLU A 282 5.86 16.19 9.36
CA GLU A 282 4.51 16.28 9.95
C GLU A 282 3.61 17.24 9.17
N CYS A 283 4.11 18.43 8.81
CA CYS A 283 3.36 19.41 8.02
C CYS A 283 3.07 18.94 6.59
N LEU A 284 4.00 18.22 5.97
CA LEU A 284 3.85 17.68 4.61
C LEU A 284 2.97 16.42 4.56
N GLN A 285 2.93 15.62 5.63
CA GLN A 285 2.22 14.34 5.66
C GLN A 285 0.74 14.50 5.31
N GLU A 286 0.07 15.51 5.87
CA GLU A 286 -1.35 15.74 5.64
C GLU A 286 -1.66 16.02 4.17
N ILE A 287 -0.88 16.88 3.52
CA ILE A 287 -1.11 17.26 2.13
C ILE A 287 -0.75 16.11 1.17
N VAL A 288 0.29 15.32 1.50
CA VAL A 288 0.65 14.09 0.76
C VAL A 288 -0.47 13.06 0.84
N ASP A 289 -0.97 12.77 2.05
CA ASP A 289 -2.05 11.80 2.26
C ASP A 289 -3.36 12.22 1.60
N ASN A 290 -3.69 13.52 1.66
CA ASN A 290 -4.88 14.08 1.02
C ASN A 290 -4.78 14.00 -0.50
N SER A 291 -3.64 14.36 -1.09
CA SER A 291 -3.43 14.24 -2.54
C SER A 291 -3.60 12.79 -3.00
N VAL A 292 -2.96 11.84 -2.31
CA VAL A 292 -3.12 10.40 -2.56
C VAL A 292 -4.59 9.97 -2.44
N LYS A 293 -5.30 10.44 -1.42
CA LYS A 293 -6.70 10.06 -1.20
C LYS A 293 -7.61 10.59 -2.31
N THR A 294 -7.47 11.86 -2.67
CA THR A 294 -8.27 12.51 -3.72
C THR A 294 -8.03 11.83 -5.07
N TYR A 295 -6.75 11.60 -5.41
CA TYR A 295 -6.38 10.95 -6.66
C TYR A 295 -6.99 9.54 -6.82
N TRP A 296 -7.02 8.77 -5.73
CA TRP A 296 -7.51 7.38 -5.70
C TRP A 296 -8.99 7.25 -5.29
N SER A 297 -9.74 8.35 -5.21
CA SER A 297 -11.19 8.33 -4.97
C SER A 297 -11.95 8.47 -6.29
N PRO A 298 -13.13 7.83 -6.42
CA PRO A 298 -14.03 8.14 -7.53
C PRO A 298 -14.39 9.63 -7.46
N SER A 299 -14.40 10.32 -8.61
CA SER A 299 -14.82 11.72 -8.67
C SER A 299 -16.28 11.83 -8.23
N PRO A 300 -16.68 12.87 -7.46
CA PRO A 300 -18.07 13.05 -7.01
C PRO A 300 -19.10 13.14 -8.16
N ALA A 301 -18.66 13.33 -9.41
CA ALA A 301 -19.53 13.49 -10.58
C ALA A 301 -20.08 12.17 -11.17
N GLN A 302 -19.99 11.04 -10.48
CA GLN A 302 -20.53 9.74 -10.93
C GLN A 302 -21.21 8.97 -9.78
N ILE A 303 -22.21 9.59 -9.15
CA ILE A 303 -23.24 8.90 -8.35
C ILE A 303 -24.60 9.31 -8.91
#